data_AF-A0A964N491-F1
#
_entry.id   AF-A0A964N491-F1
#
_cell.length_a   1.000
_cell.length_b   1.000
_cell.length_c   1.000
_cell.angle_alpha   90.00
_cell.angle_beta   90.00
_cell.angle_gamma   90.00
#
_symmetry.space_group_name_H-M   'P 1'
#
loop_
_entity.id
_entity.type
_entity.pdbx_description
1 polymer ?
#
loop_
_entity_poly.entity_id
_entity_poly.type
_entity_poly.pdbx_seq_one_letter_code
_entity_poly.pdbx_strand_id
1 'polypeptide(L)' 'MIDVLEVVPGVGGIFDVHLDGELVFTKSMLGRYPEPDDVLPLLRERLTKT' A
#
# COMPACT_ATOMS: atom_id res chain seq x y z
N MET A 1 5.09 -8.10 -13.20
CA MET A 1 6.06 -8.73 -12.28
C MET A 1 6.55 -7.63 -11.36
N ILE A 2 6.64 -7.86 -10.05
CA ILE A 2 7.23 -6.88 -9.13
C ILE A 2 8.74 -7.09 -9.13
N ASP A 3 9.49 -6.02 -9.38
CA ASP A 3 10.96 -6.07 -9.43
C ASP A 3 11.56 -5.99 -8.01
N VAL A 4 11.09 -5.04 -7.21
CA VAL A 4 11.54 -4.82 -5.83
C VAL A 4 10.36 -4.64 -4.89
N LEU A 5 10.50 -5.17 -3.67
CA LEU A 5 9.62 -4.91 -2.54
C LEU A 5 10.48 -4.49 -1.35
N GLU A 6 10.18 -3.33 -0.79
CA GLU A 6 10.85 -2.82 0.39
C GLU A 6 9.86 -2.67 1.57
N VAL A 7 10.38 -2.84 2.78
CA VAL A 7 9.66 -2.56 4.01
C VAL A 7 10.44 -1.48 4.74
N VAL A 8 9.87 -0.28 4.79
CA VAL A 8 10.47 0.87 5.45
C VAL A 8 9.95 0.93 6.90
N PRO A 9 10.82 0.86 7.93
CA PRO A 9 10.39 1.03 9.31
C PRO A 9 9.78 2.40 9.53
N GLY A 10 8.49 2.42 9.90
CA GLY A 10 7.79 3.64 10.27
C GLY A 10 7.77 3.87 11.78
N VAL A 11 7.27 5.04 12.19
CA VAL A 11 6.98 5.40 13.58
C VAL A 11 5.50 5.75 13.73
N GLY A 12 4.99 5.80 14.96
CA GLY A 12 3.62 6.28 15.23
C GLY A 12 2.49 5.37 14.72
N GLY A 13 2.78 4.10 14.42
CA GLY A 13 1.76 3.14 13.94
C GLY A 13 1.32 3.37 12.50
N ILE A 14 2.12 4.09 11.70
CA ILE A 14 1.92 4.28 10.27
C ILE A 14 1.97 2.92 9.56
N PHE A 15 1.05 2.73 8.63
CA PHE A 15 1.09 1.65 7.66
C PHE A 15 0.58 2.22 6.35
N ASP A 16 1.50 2.50 5.45
CA ASP A 16 1.24 3.05 4.13
C ASP A 16 1.82 2.12 3.07
N VAL A 17 1.13 2.03 1.93
CA VAL A 17 1.59 1.27 0.78
C VAL A 17 1.78 2.24 -0.37
N HIS A 18 2.98 2.26 -0.91
CA HIS A 18 3.35 3.08 -2.06
C HIS A 18 3.66 2.19 -3.26
N LEU A 19 3.36 2.68 -4.47
CA LEU A 19 3.76 2.08 -5.74
C LEU A 19 4.51 3.17 -6.52
N ASP A 20 5.77 2.90 -6.88
CA ASP A 20 6.63 3.85 -7.59
C ASP A 20 6.70 5.24 -6.91
N GLY A 21 6.67 5.25 -5.57
CA GLY A 21 6.69 6.46 -4.75
C GLY A 21 5.33 7.14 -4.55
N GLU A 22 4.27 6.69 -5.22
CA GLU A 22 2.93 7.22 -5.04
C GLU A 22 2.15 6.47 -3.96
N LEU A 23 1.47 7.21 -3.07
CA LEU A 23 0.62 6.63 -2.04
C LEU A 23 -0.59 5.92 -2.69
N VAL A 24 -0.70 4.62 -2.47
CA VAL A 24 -1.83 3.79 -2.93
C VAL A 24 -2.82 3.54 -1.80
N PHE A 25 -2.31 3.35 -0.58
CA PHE A 25 -3.13 3.07 0.60
C PHE A 25 -2.49 3.64 1.86
N THR A 26 -3.32 4.14 2.78
CA THR A 26 -2.91 4.47 4.15
C THR A 26 -3.89 3.89 5.16
N LYS A 27 -3.36 3.26 6.20
CA LYS A 27 -4.16 2.70 7.31
C LYS A 27 -4.98 3.76 8.05
N SER A 28 -4.52 5.01 8.03
CA SER A 28 -5.18 6.12 8.72
C SER A 28 -6.65 6.28 8.33
N MET A 29 -7.05 5.87 7.11
CA MET A 29 -8.45 5.89 6.66
C MET A 29 -9.34 4.83 7.30
N LEU A 30 -8.78 3.72 7.79
CA LEU A 30 -9.54 2.58 8.33
C LEU A 30 -9.64 2.59 9.86
N GLY A 31 -8.70 3.25 10.54
CA GLY A 31 -8.59 3.19 12.00
C GLY A 31 -8.17 1.82 12.57
N ARG A 32 -7.89 0.82 11.70
CA ARG A 32 -7.41 -0.54 12.02
C ARG A 32 -6.35 -0.95 11.02
N TYR A 33 -5.55 -1.98 11.32
CA TYR A 33 -4.62 -2.52 10.31
C TYR A 33 -5.42 -3.11 9.13
N PRO A 34 -4.88 -3.03 7.90
CA PRO A 34 -5.57 -3.55 6.73
C PRO A 34 -5.57 -5.07 6.70
N GLU A 35 -6.61 -5.62 6.09
CA GLU A 35 -6.64 -6.97 5.55
C GLU A 35 -6.11 -6.94 4.10
N PRO A 36 -5.69 -8.07 3.52
CA PRO A 36 -5.21 -8.12 2.14
C PRO A 36 -6.20 -7.49 1.12
N ASP A 37 -7.49 -7.68 1.34
CA ASP A 37 -8.54 -7.16 0.47
C ASP A 37 -8.73 -5.63 0.57
N ASP A 38 -8.19 -4.97 1.61
CA ASP A 38 -8.17 -3.50 1.69
C ASP A 38 -7.10 -2.88 0.77
N VAL A 39 -6.08 -3.65 0.35
CA VAL A 39 -4.89 -3.13 -0.36
C VAL A 39 -4.75 -3.69 -1.77
N LEU A 40 -4.91 -5.01 -1.94
CA LEU A 40 -4.62 -5.69 -3.21
C LEU A 40 -5.46 -5.18 -4.40
N PRO A 41 -6.76 -4.85 -4.24
CA PRO A 41 -7.54 -4.28 -5.34
C PRO A 41 -6.98 -2.94 -5.84
N LEU A 42 -6.53 -2.07 -4.93
CA LEU A 42 -5.97 -0.75 -5.25
C LEU A 42 -4.67 -0.89 -6.04
N LEU A 43 -3.78 -1.79 -5.62
CA LEU A 43 -2.54 -2.08 -6.32
C LEU A 43 -2.81 -2.67 -7.72
N ARG A 44 -3.75 -3.61 -7.84
CA ARG A 44 -4.12 -4.20 -9.14
C ARG A 44 -4.63 -3.14 -10.10
N GLU A 45 -5.52 -2.25 -9.64
CA GLU A 45 -6.06 -1.18 -10.49
C GLU A 45 -4.93 -0.31 -11.07
N ARG A 46 -3.95 0.07 -10.25
CA ARG A 46 -2.80 0.87 -10.69
C ARG A 46 -1.92 0.13 -11.70
N LEU A 47 -1.67 -1.16 -11.50
CA LEU A 47 -0.80 -1.97 -12.37
C LEU A 47 -1.42 -2.29 -13.75
N THR A 48 -2.75 -2.31 -13.88
CA THR A 48 -3.43 -2.53 -15.19
C THR A 48 -3.69 -1.26 -15.99
N LYS A 49 -3.50 -0.07 -15.41
CA LYS A 49 -3.73 1.22 -16.08
C LYS A 49 -2.54 1.68 -16.94
N THR A 50 -1.53 0.83 -17.14
CA THR A 50 -0.30 1.10 -17.89
C THR A 50 -0.04 -0.04 -18.86
#